data_AF-A0A392NZ02-F1
#
_entry.id   AF-A0A392NZ02-F1
#
_cell.length_a   1.000
_cell.length_b   1.000
_cell.length_c   1.000
_cell.angle_alpha   90.00
_cell.angle_beta   90.00
_cell.angle_gamma   90.00
#
_symmetry.space_group_name_H-M   'P 1'
#
loop_
_entity.id
_entity.type
_entity.pdbx_description
1 polymer ?
#
loop_
_entity_poly.entity_id
_entity_poly.type
_entity_poly.pdbx_seq_one_letter_code
_entity_poly.pdbx_strand_id
1 'polypeptide(L)'
;MERFQGTSINSLLTNFETPEGREPVAIGMDGMGKGMVWINGQSIGRHWLSYLSPLGKPTQSEYHIPRSFLKPKGNLLVILEEEAVSPDKVAILNVNRDTVCSIITENHPPNIKEFSSKKKELKPTSANLIPEAIIKCPNKKTILAVEFASFGDPTGFCGGFIMGKCHAPATKKIVEQV
;
A
#
# COMPACT_ATOMS: atom_id res chain seq x y z
N MET A 1 19.58 13.67 38.07
CA MET A 1 18.69 12.62 37.55
C MET A 1 17.41 13.31 37.13
N GLU A 2 17.32 13.67 35.86
CA GLU A 2 16.15 14.40 35.33
C GLU A 2 14.97 13.43 35.26
N ARG A 3 13.92 13.71 36.05
CA ARG A 3 12.64 13.00 35.93
C ARG A 3 11.87 13.66 34.81
N PHE A 4 11.87 13.04 33.63
CA PHE A 4 10.95 13.39 32.56
C PHE A 4 9.53 12.96 32.98
N GLN A 5 8.70 13.93 33.40
CA GLN A 5 7.26 13.75 33.52
C GLN A 5 6.65 13.86 32.11
N GLY A 6 6.58 12.72 31.41
CA GLY A 6 5.75 12.60 30.20
C GLY A 6 4.28 12.43 30.58
N THR A 7 3.39 13.03 29.79
CA THR A 7 1.94 12.81 29.83
C THR A 7 1.64 11.31 29.67
N SER A 8 0.61 10.81 30.37
CA SER A 8 0.25 9.38 30.38
C SER A 8 0.15 8.81 28.97
N ILE A 9 0.99 7.83 28.65
CA ILE A 9 0.89 7.03 27.44
C ILE A 9 -0.36 6.14 27.60
N ASN A 10 -1.30 6.25 26.68
CA ASN A 10 -2.54 5.48 26.74
C ASN A 10 -2.37 4.17 25.97
N SER A 11 -2.74 3.06 26.59
CA SER A 11 -2.81 1.77 25.92
C SER A 11 -4.26 1.37 25.75
N LEU A 12 -4.63 1.02 24.53
CA LEU A 12 -5.96 0.56 24.17
C LEU A 12 -5.90 -0.91 23.78
N LEU A 13 -6.81 -1.69 24.34
CA LEU A 13 -6.89 -3.13 24.12
C LEU A 13 -8.32 -3.50 23.74
N THR A 14 -8.47 -4.26 22.67
CA THR A 14 -9.77 -4.80 22.27
C THR A 14 -9.61 -6.11 21.51
N ASN A 15 -10.70 -6.87 21.38
CA ASN A 15 -10.73 -8.07 20.56
C ASN A 15 -11.57 -7.85 19.30
N PHE A 16 -11.17 -8.48 18.20
CA PHE A 16 -11.93 -8.42 16.95
C PHE A 16 -11.97 -9.77 16.22
N GLU A 17 -12.98 -9.94 15.36
CA GLU A 17 -13.10 -11.08 14.46
C GLU A 17 -12.41 -10.77 13.12
N THR A 18 -11.81 -11.78 12.51
CA THR A 18 -11.17 -11.59 11.20
C THR A 18 -12.24 -11.34 10.15
N PRO A 19 -12.13 -10.28 9.34
CA PRO A 19 -13.03 -10.07 8.22
C PRO A 19 -13.03 -11.27 7.27
N GLU A 20 -14.21 -11.57 6.73
CA GLU A 20 -14.40 -12.66 5.78
C GLU A 20 -13.53 -12.49 4.52
N GLY A 21 -13.34 -13.59 3.79
CA GLY A 21 -12.59 -13.59 2.53
C GLY A 21 -11.08 -13.80 2.68
N ARG A 22 -10.34 -13.46 1.62
CA ARG A 22 -8.88 -13.67 1.49
C ARG A 22 -8.12 -12.40 1.08
N GLU A 23 -8.81 -11.28 0.97
CA GLU A 23 -8.32 -9.96 0.59
C GLU A 23 -7.36 -9.42 1.66
N PRO A 24 -6.37 -8.58 1.34
CA PRO A 24 -5.52 -8.00 2.38
C PRO A 24 -6.35 -7.30 3.48
N VAL A 25 -5.90 -7.40 4.72
CA VAL A 25 -6.54 -6.72 5.86
C VAL A 25 -5.69 -5.51 6.25
N ALA A 26 -6.34 -4.45 6.68
CA ALA A 26 -5.70 -3.28 7.26
C ALA A 26 -6.46 -2.79 8.50
N ILE A 27 -5.82 -1.95 9.29
CA ILE A 27 -6.46 -1.13 10.31
C ILE A 27 -6.47 0.32 9.83
N GLY A 28 -7.67 0.88 9.71
CA GLY A 28 -7.89 2.30 9.55
C GLY A 28 -7.76 2.96 10.92
N MET A 29 -6.87 3.94 11.02
CA MET A 29 -6.50 4.55 12.29
C MET A 29 -7.09 5.96 12.43
N ASP A 30 -8.13 6.30 11.68
CA ASP A 30 -8.72 7.65 11.67
C ASP A 30 -9.03 8.14 13.09
N GLY A 31 -8.73 9.41 13.35
CA GLY A 31 -8.89 10.02 14.68
C GLY A 31 -7.74 9.73 15.65
N MET A 32 -6.84 8.78 15.37
CA MET A 32 -5.65 8.52 16.17
C MET A 32 -4.54 9.55 15.90
N GLY A 33 -3.49 9.51 16.73
CA GLY A 33 -2.38 10.45 16.71
C GLY A 33 -1.10 9.75 16.27
N LYS A 34 -0.26 9.37 17.24
CA LYS A 34 1.05 8.75 17.01
C LYS A 34 1.27 7.60 17.96
N GLY A 35 1.86 6.52 17.48
CA GLY A 35 2.28 5.44 18.35
C GLY A 35 2.55 4.15 17.62
N MET A 36 2.10 3.03 18.19
CA MET A 36 2.44 1.69 17.76
C MET A 36 1.23 0.75 17.84
N VAL A 37 1.18 -0.23 16.94
CA VAL A 37 0.08 -1.21 16.87
C VAL A 37 0.62 -2.65 16.90
N TRP A 38 -0.08 -3.52 17.62
CA TRP A 38 0.17 -4.96 17.68
C TRP A 38 -1.12 -5.76 17.48
N ILE A 39 -0.97 -6.90 16.81
CA ILE A 39 -2.03 -7.90 16.59
C ILE A 39 -1.52 -9.23 17.14
N ASN A 40 -2.23 -9.82 18.11
CA ASN A 40 -1.86 -11.11 18.73
C ASN A 40 -0.40 -11.16 19.20
N GLY A 41 0.13 -10.05 19.74
CA GLY A 41 1.51 -9.92 20.21
C GLY A 41 2.55 -9.63 19.11
N GLN A 42 2.15 -9.61 17.84
CA GLN A 42 3.02 -9.27 16.70
C GLN A 42 2.89 -7.79 16.37
N SER A 43 4.01 -7.07 16.33
CA SER A 43 4.01 -5.65 15.96
C SER A 43 3.73 -5.49 14.46
N ILE A 44 2.82 -4.58 14.11
CA ILE A 44 2.58 -4.19 12.70
C ILE A 44 3.21 -2.83 12.35
N GLY A 45 3.91 -2.21 13.31
CA GLY A 45 4.69 -0.99 13.11
C GLY A 45 4.15 0.25 13.82
N ARG A 46 4.69 1.39 13.42
CA ARG A 46 4.31 2.73 13.90
C ARG A 46 3.11 3.26 13.13
N HIS A 47 2.19 3.93 13.82
CA HIS A 47 1.23 4.84 13.20
C HIS A 47 1.60 6.30 13.49
N TRP A 48 1.31 7.19 12.55
CA TRP A 48 1.53 8.63 12.72
C TRP A 48 0.60 9.46 11.85
N LEU A 49 -0.62 9.66 12.34
CA LEU A 49 -1.67 10.41 11.64
C LEU A 49 -1.54 11.92 11.80
N SER A 50 -0.97 12.38 12.91
CA SER A 50 -0.66 13.81 13.11
C SER A 50 0.43 14.32 12.16
N TYR A 51 1.12 13.42 11.45
CA TYR A 51 2.06 13.79 10.38
C TYR A 51 1.32 13.99 9.06
N LEU A 52 1.11 15.26 8.71
CA LEU A 52 0.31 15.66 7.55
C LEU A 52 1.17 15.92 6.31
N SER A 53 0.63 15.54 5.16
CA SER A 53 1.08 15.99 3.85
C SER A 53 0.82 17.50 3.67
N PRO A 54 1.41 18.14 2.64
CA PRO A 54 1.09 19.53 2.27
C PRO A 54 -0.40 19.79 1.97
N LEU A 55 -1.18 18.72 1.73
CA LEU A 55 -2.63 18.79 1.52
C LEU A 55 -3.44 18.69 2.82
N GLY A 56 -2.78 18.70 3.99
CA GLY A 56 -3.43 18.61 5.30
C GLY A 56 -4.01 17.23 5.61
N LYS A 57 -3.67 16.20 4.84
CA LYS A 57 -4.10 14.81 5.09
C LYS A 57 -2.97 13.99 5.71
N PRO A 58 -3.26 13.01 6.59
CA PRO A 58 -2.27 12.07 7.07
C PRO A 58 -1.49 11.44 5.91
N THR A 59 -0.17 11.30 6.08
CA THR A 59 0.66 10.64 5.05
C THR A 59 0.32 9.15 4.92
N GLN A 60 -0.18 8.54 6.01
CA GLN A 60 -0.69 7.17 6.03
C GLN A 60 -1.80 7.04 7.08
N SER A 61 -3.02 6.71 6.64
CA SER A 61 -4.18 6.46 7.51
C SER A 61 -4.48 4.97 7.72
N GLU A 62 -4.01 4.12 6.80
CA GLU A 62 -4.25 2.67 6.80
C GLU A 62 -2.96 1.88 6.98
N TYR A 63 -2.97 0.89 7.88
CA TYR A 63 -1.81 0.08 8.23
C TYR A 63 -2.08 -1.40 7.97
N HIS A 64 -1.21 -2.05 7.20
CA HIS A 64 -1.41 -3.43 6.78
C HIS A 64 -1.34 -4.41 7.96
N ILE A 65 -2.31 -5.32 8.05
CA ILE A 65 -2.30 -6.48 8.95
C ILE A 65 -2.04 -7.74 8.11
N PRO A 66 -0.88 -8.39 8.25
CA PRO A 66 -0.63 -9.67 7.61
C PRO A 66 -1.67 -10.71 8.05
N ARG A 67 -2.34 -11.37 7.09
CA ARG A 67 -3.34 -12.40 7.42
C ARG A 67 -2.77 -13.56 8.25
N SER A 68 -1.46 -13.81 8.18
CA SER A 68 -0.79 -14.81 9.00
C SER A 68 -0.76 -14.47 10.50
N PHE A 69 -1.00 -13.21 10.88
CA PHE A 69 -1.10 -12.81 12.28
C PHE A 69 -2.49 -13.05 12.86
N LEU A 70 -3.49 -13.37 12.01
CA LEU A 70 -4.89 -13.45 12.38
C LEU A 70 -5.35 -14.88 12.66
N LYS A 71 -6.20 -15.01 13.68
CA LYS A 71 -7.04 -16.18 13.99
C LYS A 71 -8.45 -15.93 13.46
N PRO A 72 -9.29 -16.96 13.25
CA PRO A 72 -10.67 -16.74 12.82
C PRO A 72 -11.47 -15.79 13.73
N LYS A 73 -11.34 -15.94 15.06
CA LYS A 73 -12.00 -15.11 16.08
C LYS A 73 -11.06 -14.83 17.25
N GLY A 74 -11.39 -13.82 18.04
CA GLY A 74 -10.66 -13.50 19.28
C GLY A 74 -9.24 -12.97 19.06
N ASN A 75 -9.05 -12.12 18.05
CA ASN A 75 -7.77 -11.47 17.81
C ASN A 75 -7.59 -10.31 18.76
N LEU A 76 -6.49 -10.29 19.50
CA LEU A 76 -6.15 -9.19 20.39
C LEU A 76 -5.50 -8.05 19.58
N LEU A 77 -6.12 -6.88 19.60
CA LEU A 77 -5.55 -5.62 19.13
C LEU A 77 -5.02 -4.83 20.34
N VAL A 78 -3.77 -4.39 20.25
CA VAL A 78 -3.17 -3.46 21.22
C VAL A 78 -2.66 -2.25 20.45
N ILE A 79 -3.08 -1.06 20.89
CA ILE A 79 -2.59 0.22 20.38
C ILE A 79 -1.94 0.97 21.53
N LEU A 80 -0.69 1.37 21.34
CA LEU A 80 -0.03 2.35 22.18
C LEU A 80 -0.19 3.71 21.50
N GLU A 81 -0.78 4.66 22.22
CA GLU A 81 -1.04 6.00 21.72
C GLU A 81 -0.27 7.02 22.57
N GLU A 82 0.51 7.85 21.89
CA GLU A 82 1.40 8.86 22.47
C GLU A 82 0.76 10.25 22.53
N GLU A 83 -0.36 10.46 21.83
CA GLU A 83 -1.08 11.73 21.78
C GLU A 83 -2.49 11.61 22.41
N ALA A 84 -3.04 12.71 22.92
CA ALA A 84 -4.36 12.70 23.57
C ALA A 84 -5.49 12.74 22.53
N VAL A 85 -5.88 11.57 22.03
CA VAL A 85 -6.87 11.40 20.94
C VAL A 85 -7.93 10.33 21.27
N SER A 86 -9.02 10.30 20.49
CA SER A 86 -10.12 9.33 20.65
C SER A 86 -10.06 8.20 19.61
N PRO A 87 -10.25 6.93 20.00
CA PRO A 87 -10.22 5.78 19.10
C PRO A 87 -11.53 5.48 18.37
N ASP A 88 -12.55 6.34 18.47
CA ASP A 88 -13.93 6.04 18.02
C ASP A 88 -14.05 5.69 16.53
N LYS A 89 -13.06 6.05 15.72
CA LYS A 89 -13.05 5.83 14.26
C LYS A 89 -12.03 4.77 13.82
N VAL A 90 -11.39 4.09 14.75
CA VAL A 90 -10.49 2.97 14.44
C VAL A 90 -11.32 1.78 13.94
N ALA A 91 -10.95 1.24 12.78
CA ALA A 91 -11.71 0.16 12.14
C ALA A 91 -10.80 -0.87 11.48
N ILE A 92 -11.22 -2.14 11.53
CA ILE A 92 -10.59 -3.21 10.75
C ILE A 92 -11.24 -3.23 9.37
N LEU A 93 -10.41 -3.15 8.33
CA LEU A 93 -10.82 -2.98 6.95
C LEU A 93 -10.42 -4.20 6.11
N ASN A 94 -11.33 -4.62 5.25
CA ASN A 94 -10.99 -5.46 4.10
C ASN A 94 -10.53 -4.56 2.96
N VAL A 95 -9.27 -4.68 2.58
CA VAL A 95 -8.68 -3.88 1.51
C VAL A 95 -9.01 -4.54 0.18
N ASN A 96 -9.92 -3.93 -0.57
CA ASN A 96 -10.16 -4.32 -1.94
C ASN A 96 -9.43 -3.38 -2.90
N ARG A 97 -8.41 -3.91 -3.60
CA ARG A 97 -7.77 -3.22 -4.73
C ARG A 97 -8.19 -3.92 -6.02
N ASP A 98 -9.28 -3.45 -6.61
CA ASP A 98 -9.74 -3.91 -7.93
C ASP A 98 -9.10 -3.10 -9.06
N THR A 99 -8.80 -1.83 -8.83
CA THR A 99 -8.04 -1.00 -9.77
C THR A 99 -6.55 -1.11 -9.46
N VAL A 100 -5.77 -1.52 -10.46
CA VAL A 100 -4.31 -1.59 -10.40
C VAL A 100 -3.76 -0.78 -11.56
N CYS A 101 -2.70 -0.01 -11.31
CA CYS A 101 -2.05 0.80 -12.34
C CYS A 101 -0.54 0.65 -12.28
N SER A 102 0.11 0.96 -13.40
CA SER A 102 1.57 1.08 -13.50
C SER A 102 1.91 2.25 -14.42
N ILE A 103 3.00 2.95 -14.11
CA ILE A 103 3.61 3.96 -14.97
C ILE A 103 5.07 3.58 -15.16
N ILE A 104 5.53 3.59 -16.40
CA ILE A 104 6.93 3.37 -16.76
C ILE A 104 7.32 4.44 -17.77
N THR A 105 8.50 5.00 -17.55
CA THR A 105 9.14 5.96 -18.44
C THR A 105 10.46 5.39 -18.95
N GLU A 106 11.01 5.99 -19.99
CA GLU A 106 12.32 5.66 -20.56
C GLU A 106 13.47 5.76 -19.55
N ASN A 107 13.28 6.54 -18.48
CA ASN A 107 14.27 6.72 -17.41
C ASN A 107 14.15 5.68 -16.28
N HIS A 108 13.12 4.81 -16.31
CA HIS A 108 13.02 3.73 -15.33
C HIS A 108 14.06 2.65 -15.62
N PRO A 109 14.62 2.01 -14.57
CA PRO A 109 15.49 0.88 -14.78
C PRO A 109 14.70 -0.33 -15.31
N PRO A 110 15.35 -1.21 -16.10
CA PRO A 110 14.80 -2.49 -16.50
C PRO A 110 14.51 -3.41 -15.30
N ASN A 111 13.66 -4.43 -15.51
CA ASN A 111 13.30 -5.36 -14.45
C ASN A 111 14.52 -6.12 -13.91
N ILE A 112 14.64 -6.28 -12.59
CA ILE A 112 15.76 -6.99 -11.97
C ILE A 112 15.89 -8.45 -12.43
N LYS A 113 14.80 -9.07 -12.89
CA LYS A 113 14.81 -10.43 -13.44
C LYS A 113 15.60 -10.55 -14.75
N GLU A 114 15.80 -9.43 -15.45
CA GLU A 114 16.66 -9.36 -16.63
C GLU A 114 18.14 -9.29 -16.27
N PHE A 115 18.50 -9.30 -14.99
CA PHE A 115 19.88 -9.31 -14.54
C PHE A 115 20.23 -10.65 -13.89
N SER A 116 21.43 -11.15 -14.19
CA SER A 116 21.99 -12.31 -13.53
C SER A 116 23.17 -11.87 -12.65
N SER A 117 23.29 -12.46 -11.46
CA SER A 117 24.47 -12.27 -10.62
C SER A 117 25.47 -13.38 -10.91
N LYS A 118 26.64 -13.02 -11.44
CA LYS A 118 27.78 -13.93 -11.55
C LYS A 118 28.98 -13.31 -10.84
N LYS A 119 29.57 -14.04 -9.90
CA LYS A 119 30.73 -13.57 -9.09
C LYS A 119 30.49 -12.23 -8.39
N LYS A 120 29.29 -11.99 -7.84
CA LYS A 120 28.85 -10.73 -7.20
C LYS A 120 28.78 -9.51 -8.13
N GLU A 121 28.90 -9.68 -9.43
CA GLU A 121 28.61 -8.66 -10.43
C GLU A 121 27.22 -8.89 -11.01
N LEU A 122 26.39 -7.85 -11.03
CA LEU A 122 25.12 -7.86 -11.77
C LEU A 122 25.43 -7.62 -13.24
N LYS A 123 25.08 -8.60 -14.09
CA LYS A 123 25.22 -8.48 -15.55
C LYS A 123 23.85 -8.61 -16.20
N PRO A 124 23.55 -7.75 -17.18
CA PRO A 124 22.32 -7.84 -17.94
C PRO A 124 22.31 -9.17 -18.70
N THR A 125 21.14 -9.79 -18.79
CA THR A 125 20.93 -11.07 -19.47
C THR A 125 20.72 -10.88 -20.97
N SER A 126 20.34 -9.67 -21.39
CA SER A 126 20.20 -9.26 -22.79
C SER A 126 20.94 -7.95 -23.07
N ALA A 127 21.29 -7.71 -24.34
CA ALA A 127 21.95 -6.46 -24.76
C ALA A 127 20.99 -5.26 -24.78
N ASN A 128 19.70 -5.51 -24.99
CA ASN A 128 18.66 -4.49 -25.06
C ASN A 128 17.70 -4.66 -23.88
N LEU A 129 18.00 -3.97 -22.79
CA LEU A 129 17.12 -3.94 -21.65
C LEU A 129 16.07 -2.85 -21.81
N ILE A 130 14.80 -3.25 -21.82
CA ILE A 130 13.67 -2.33 -21.97
C ILE A 130 12.92 -2.27 -20.63
N PRO A 131 12.57 -1.07 -20.14
CA PRO A 131 11.68 -0.94 -18.99
C PRO A 131 10.30 -1.54 -19.30
N GLU A 132 9.84 -2.49 -18.49
CA GLU A 132 8.57 -3.21 -18.71
C GLU A 132 7.75 -3.31 -17.41
N ALA A 133 6.45 -3.08 -17.55
CA ALA A 133 5.46 -3.24 -16.48
C ALA A 133 4.61 -4.46 -16.80
N ILE A 134 4.56 -5.40 -15.85
CA ILE A 134 3.73 -6.59 -15.99
C ILE A 134 2.66 -6.55 -14.91
N ILE A 135 1.40 -6.40 -15.33
CA ILE A 135 0.25 -6.47 -14.44
C ILE A 135 -0.26 -7.91 -14.45
N LYS A 136 -0.33 -8.54 -13.28
CA LYS A 136 -0.90 -9.88 -13.10
C LYS A 136 -1.95 -9.84 -12.01
N CYS A 137 -3.09 -10.44 -12.27
CA CYS A 137 -4.09 -10.66 -11.23
C CYS A 137 -3.61 -11.76 -10.26
N PRO A 138 -3.88 -11.61 -8.94
CA PRO A 138 -3.70 -12.71 -8.00
C PRO A 138 -4.67 -13.86 -8.31
N ASN A 139 -4.38 -15.04 -7.74
CA ASN A 139 -5.17 -16.26 -7.94
C ASN A 139 -6.69 -15.98 -7.76
N LYS A 140 -7.48 -16.30 -8.81
CA LYS A 140 -8.95 -16.13 -8.90
C LYS A 140 -9.47 -14.72 -9.18
N LYS A 141 -8.62 -13.73 -9.45
CA LYS A 141 -9.04 -12.46 -10.06
C LYS A 141 -8.72 -12.46 -11.55
N THR A 142 -9.53 -11.76 -12.34
CA THR A 142 -9.33 -11.54 -13.78
C THR A 142 -9.38 -10.05 -14.07
N ILE A 143 -8.65 -9.61 -15.10
CA ILE A 143 -8.76 -8.23 -15.58
C ILE A 143 -10.13 -8.11 -16.27
N LEU A 144 -11.00 -7.26 -15.72
CA LEU A 144 -12.35 -7.06 -16.26
C LEU A 144 -12.39 -5.96 -17.32
N ALA A 145 -11.58 -4.92 -17.15
CA ALA A 145 -11.53 -3.78 -18.06
C ALA A 145 -10.19 -3.04 -17.94
N VAL A 146 -9.82 -2.35 -19.02
CA VAL A 146 -8.75 -1.34 -19.02
C VAL A 146 -9.41 0.03 -18.91
N GLU A 147 -9.36 0.63 -17.72
CA GLU A 147 -9.99 1.93 -17.49
C GLU A 147 -9.25 3.03 -18.26
N PHE A 148 -7.92 3.03 -18.18
CA PHE A 148 -7.04 4.02 -18.79
C PHE A 148 -5.76 3.38 -19.34
N ALA A 149 -5.32 3.83 -20.51
CA ALA A 149 -4.01 3.50 -21.06
C ALA A 149 -3.51 4.67 -21.93
N SER A 150 -2.26 5.08 -21.73
CA SER A 150 -1.63 6.13 -22.51
C SER A 150 -0.15 5.84 -22.76
N PHE A 151 0.27 6.03 -24.01
CA PHE A 151 1.67 6.06 -24.41
C PHE A 151 2.02 7.49 -24.83
N GLY A 152 2.78 8.19 -24.00
CA GLY A 152 3.06 9.61 -24.13
C GLY A 152 3.31 10.27 -22.77
N ASP A 153 2.63 11.37 -22.47
CA ASP A 153 2.87 12.19 -21.27
C ASP A 153 1.67 12.25 -20.29
N PRO A 154 1.10 11.11 -19.85
CA PRO A 154 -0.02 11.12 -18.92
C PRO A 154 0.40 11.73 -17.56
N THR A 155 -0.57 12.33 -16.87
CA THR A 155 -0.40 12.90 -15.53
C THR A 155 -1.48 12.40 -14.59
N GLY A 156 -1.33 12.64 -13.28
CA GLY A 156 -2.29 12.23 -12.26
C GLY A 156 -1.80 11.07 -11.42
N PHE A 157 -2.73 10.27 -10.91
CA PHE A 157 -2.47 9.16 -9.99
C PHE A 157 -3.28 7.92 -10.37
N CYS A 158 -2.97 6.75 -9.79
CA CYS A 158 -3.69 5.52 -10.09
C CYS A 158 -5.19 5.65 -9.78
N GLY A 159 -6.05 5.35 -10.77
CA GLY A 159 -7.50 5.58 -10.72
C GLY A 159 -7.95 6.98 -11.14
N GLY A 160 -7.01 7.89 -11.41
CA GLY A 160 -7.27 9.29 -11.79
C GLY A 160 -6.25 9.82 -12.79
N PHE A 161 -5.72 8.95 -13.67
CA PHE A 161 -4.83 9.38 -14.73
C PHE A 161 -5.59 10.19 -15.78
N ILE A 162 -4.93 11.23 -16.29
CA ILE A 162 -5.47 12.14 -17.29
C ILE A 162 -4.55 12.09 -18.51
N MET A 163 -5.17 12.13 -19.69
CA MET A 163 -4.45 12.18 -20.95
C MET A 163 -3.62 13.46 -21.04
N GLY A 164 -2.36 13.32 -21.44
CA GLY A 164 -1.47 14.46 -21.67
C GLY A 164 -1.61 15.03 -23.09
N LYS A 165 -0.68 15.91 -23.48
CA LYS A 165 -0.67 16.54 -24.82
C LYS A 165 -0.11 15.62 -25.89
N CYS A 166 0.78 14.71 -25.50
CA CYS A 166 1.37 13.67 -26.33
C CYS A 166 0.69 12.34 -25.99
N HIS A 167 0.01 11.74 -26.95
CA HIS A 167 -0.60 10.43 -26.77
C HIS A 167 -0.76 9.72 -28.12
N ALA A 168 -0.39 8.44 -28.18
CA ALA A 168 -0.70 7.59 -29.32
C ALA A 168 -2.17 7.11 -29.27
N PRO A 169 -3.07 7.52 -30.20
CA PRO A 169 -4.50 7.24 -30.10
C PRO A 169 -4.90 5.76 -30.07
N ALA A 170 -4.05 4.88 -30.60
CA ALA A 170 -4.29 3.45 -30.62
C ALA A 170 -3.95 2.73 -29.30
N THR A 171 -3.36 3.42 -28.31
CA THR A 171 -2.79 2.80 -27.10
C THR A 171 -3.79 1.90 -26.39
N LYS A 172 -4.98 2.41 -26.05
CA LYS A 172 -5.97 1.64 -25.29
C LYS A 172 -6.42 0.38 -26.03
N LYS A 173 -6.69 0.51 -27.34
CA LYS A 173 -7.08 -0.62 -28.19
C LYS A 173 -6.00 -1.71 -28.24
N ILE A 174 -4.71 -1.33 -28.26
CA ILE A 174 -3.60 -2.29 -28.27
C ILE A 174 -3.51 -3.02 -26.93
N VAL A 175 -3.63 -2.29 -25.81
CA VAL A 175 -3.54 -2.91 -24.47
C VAL A 175 -4.71 -3.86 -24.18
N GLU A 176 -5.91 -3.56 -24.71
CA GLU A 176 -7.10 -4.41 -24.54
C GLU A 176 -7.09 -5.70 -25.39
N GLN A 177 -6.16 -5.83 -26.35
CA GLN A 177 -6.06 -7.03 -27.21
C GLN A 177 -5.30 -8.20 -26.57
N VAL A 178 -4.76 -8.02 -25.36
CA VAL A 178 -3.80 -8.93 -24.70
C VAL A 178 -4.49 -9.82 -23.67
#